data_AF-A0A8J1LIF9-F1
#
_entry.id   AF-A0A8J1LIF9-F1
#
_cell.length_a   1.000
_cell.length_b   1.000
_cell.length_c   1.000
_cell.angle_alpha   90.00
_cell.angle_beta   90.00
_cell.angle_gamma   90.00
#
_symmetry.space_group_name_H-M   'P 1'
#
loop_
_entity.id
_entity.type
_entity.pdbx_description
1 polymer ?
#
loop_
_entity_poly.entity_id
_entity_poly.type
_entity_poly.pdbx_seq_one_letter_code
_entity_poly.pdbx_strand_id
1 'polypeptide(L)'
;MEGKREPFKAKDNNRIPCTGDQRKKKILAIGSKVSVADKLSSIGASFLAKRARVSEVPVHHVQLNINASKGSSFSEQWVEELVQAMEALDMHTEQEYALDIFTGMLVNQSCQTFRACDIPKSVTAEMRTVLVDWLVQVHEYLGLEEETLYLAVYLMNSYMKVHKIHTALLQLLAASCLFLASKIEESLIPEPAELCFMMEDAFSKKELLKMERKILSRLKFELHYIHPLHFLRILSAVGKCPMKILYLAMYFMELTLLEADGAMIEPALLATGALSLAQRVSLESGFLTIDETWHGVQQWFSYSDAQLTSCQNLMARAALRAVSLENKSTWHKYSRPQKLGVSSGPSMTNSKHLARCMRTLSIQL
;
A
#
# COMPACT_ATOMS: atom_id res chain seq x y z
N MET A 1 24.34 -51.52 -15.44
CA MET A 1 22.91 -51.37 -15.08
C MET A 1 22.50 -49.95 -15.39
N GLU A 2 22.14 -49.70 -16.66
CA GLU A 2 21.64 -48.41 -17.13
C GLU A 2 20.11 -48.46 -17.16
N GLY A 3 19.47 -47.74 -16.24
CA GLY A 3 18.01 -47.62 -16.17
C GLY A 3 17.53 -46.40 -16.95
N LYS A 4 17.07 -46.60 -18.18
CA LYS A 4 16.27 -45.62 -18.94
C LYS A 4 14.95 -45.38 -18.22
N ARG A 5 14.64 -44.13 -17.85
CA ARG A 5 13.28 -43.69 -17.48
C ARG A 5 12.64 -43.04 -18.70
N GLU A 6 11.52 -43.58 -19.15
CA GLU A 6 10.69 -43.03 -20.21
C GLU A 6 9.90 -41.79 -19.74
N PRO A 7 9.58 -40.84 -20.63
CA PRO A 7 8.75 -39.69 -20.31
C PRO A 7 7.25 -40.05 -20.33
N PHE A 8 6.53 -39.57 -19.31
CA PHE A 8 5.08 -39.70 -19.19
C PHE A 8 4.37 -38.98 -20.35
N LYS A 9 3.53 -39.72 -21.09
CA LYS A 9 2.64 -39.21 -22.13
C LYS A 9 1.43 -38.53 -21.49
N ALA A 10 1.17 -37.28 -21.86
CA ALA A 10 -0.11 -36.61 -21.63
C ALA A 10 -1.14 -37.02 -22.69
N LYS A 11 -2.38 -37.31 -22.28
CA LYS A 11 -3.54 -37.43 -23.18
C LYS A 11 -4.74 -36.66 -22.63
N ASP A 12 -5.02 -35.60 -23.38
CA ASP A 12 -6.31 -35.09 -23.87
C ASP A 12 -7.44 -34.59 -22.94
N ASN A 13 -7.66 -33.28 -23.11
CA ASN A 13 -8.91 -32.61 -23.50
C ASN A 13 -10.16 -32.79 -22.65
N ASN A 14 -10.44 -31.76 -21.83
CA ASN A 14 -11.75 -31.11 -21.82
C ASN A 14 -11.59 -29.61 -21.56
N ARG A 15 -11.57 -28.81 -22.64
CA ARG A 15 -11.72 -27.35 -22.59
C ARG A 15 -13.20 -27.02 -22.42
N ILE A 16 -13.54 -26.40 -21.30
CA ILE A 16 -14.79 -25.64 -21.14
C ILE A 16 -14.48 -24.18 -21.49
N PRO A 17 -15.22 -23.50 -22.39
CA PRO A 17 -14.87 -22.15 -22.81
C PRO A 17 -15.20 -21.10 -21.75
N CYS A 18 -14.26 -20.18 -21.55
CA CYS A 18 -14.28 -19.04 -20.65
C CYS A 18 -15.41 -18.04 -20.98
N THR A 19 -16.28 -17.76 -20.01
CA THR A 19 -17.26 -16.66 -20.06
C THR A 19 -16.76 -15.36 -19.38
N GLY A 20 -15.48 -15.30 -18.99
CA GLY A 20 -14.88 -14.15 -18.29
C GLY A 20 -14.46 -12.96 -19.17
N ASP A 21 -14.39 -13.14 -20.49
CA ASP A 21 -13.69 -12.21 -21.39
C ASP A 21 -14.50 -10.93 -21.73
N GLN A 22 -15.83 -10.99 -21.60
CA GLN A 22 -16.69 -9.83 -21.85
C GLN A 22 -16.86 -8.90 -20.63
N ARG A 23 -16.68 -9.41 -19.41
CA ARG A 23 -16.77 -8.59 -18.18
C ARG A 23 -15.54 -7.71 -17.98
N LYS A 24 -14.34 -8.21 -18.31
CA LYS A 24 -13.08 -7.45 -18.21
C LYS A 24 -13.04 -6.26 -19.18
N LYS A 25 -13.57 -6.40 -20.40
CA LYS A 25 -13.64 -5.32 -21.40
C LYS A 25 -14.56 -4.15 -21.02
N LYS A 26 -15.56 -4.38 -20.15
CA LYS A 26 -16.57 -3.36 -19.82
C LYS A 26 -16.13 -2.37 -18.73
N ILE A 27 -15.08 -2.70 -17.96
CA ILE A 27 -14.64 -1.89 -16.81
C ILE A 27 -13.82 -0.68 -17.25
N LEU A 28 -13.04 -0.76 -18.33
CA LEU A 28 -12.26 0.38 -18.87
C LEU A 28 -13.11 1.41 -19.64
N ALA A 29 -14.30 1.04 -20.13
CA ALA A 29 -15.13 1.96 -20.94
C ALA A 29 -15.86 3.05 -20.13
N ILE A 30 -15.73 3.06 -18.79
CA ILE A 30 -16.48 3.97 -17.90
C ILE A 30 -15.56 5.04 -17.26
N GLY A 31 -14.25 4.98 -17.46
CA GLY A 31 -13.29 6.04 -17.08
C GLY A 31 -13.01 7.00 -18.25
N SER A 32 -13.04 8.30 -17.99
CA SER A 32 -12.79 9.43 -18.91
C SER A 32 -11.83 9.18 -20.10
N LYS A 33 -12.22 9.64 -21.30
CA LYS A 33 -11.50 9.64 -22.60
C LYS A 33 -10.11 10.32 -22.64
N VAL A 34 -9.45 10.56 -21.50
CA VAL A 34 -8.14 11.20 -21.45
C VAL A 34 -7.14 10.16 -20.95
N SER A 35 -6.22 9.76 -21.83
CA SER A 35 -5.17 8.79 -21.50
C SER A 35 -4.36 9.31 -20.30
N VAL A 36 -3.91 8.41 -19.41
CA VAL A 36 -3.07 8.81 -18.25
C VAL A 36 -1.81 9.54 -18.71
N ALA A 37 -1.27 9.16 -19.88
CA ALA A 37 -0.17 9.86 -20.53
C ALA A 37 -0.50 11.32 -20.87
N ASP A 38 -1.73 11.61 -21.30
CA ASP A 38 -2.21 12.97 -21.60
C ASP A 38 -2.39 13.79 -20.33
N LYS A 39 -2.95 13.19 -19.26
CA LYS A 39 -3.06 13.87 -17.94
C LYS A 39 -1.69 14.23 -17.38
N LEU A 40 -0.74 13.30 -17.39
CA LEU A 40 0.64 13.54 -16.92
C LEU A 40 1.33 14.64 -17.74
N SER A 41 1.09 14.67 -19.06
CA SER A 41 1.62 15.70 -19.96
C SER A 41 1.00 17.08 -19.70
N SER A 42 -0.32 17.15 -19.50
CA SER A 42 -1.06 18.38 -19.20
C SER A 42 -0.64 18.99 -17.85
N ILE A 43 -0.46 18.17 -16.81
CA ILE A 43 0.03 18.63 -15.49
C ILE A 43 1.46 19.17 -15.61
N GLY A 44 2.28 18.58 -16.49
CA GLY A 44 3.62 19.08 -16.77
C GLY A 44 3.64 20.47 -17.40
N ALA A 45 2.68 20.75 -18.28
CA ALA A 45 2.57 22.03 -18.99
C ALA A 45 2.04 23.18 -18.12
N SER A 46 1.16 22.91 -17.14
CA SER A 46 0.61 23.92 -16.23
C SER A 46 1.59 24.35 -15.12
N PHE A 47 2.68 23.62 -14.92
CA PHE A 47 3.59 23.76 -13.79
C PHE A 47 4.65 24.89 -13.90
N LEU A 48 4.61 25.74 -14.93
CA LEU A 48 5.45 26.95 -14.93
C LEU A 48 4.96 28.06 -13.99
N ALA A 49 3.83 27.91 -13.30
CA ALA A 49 3.15 29.06 -12.67
C ALA A 49 2.83 29.03 -11.16
N LYS A 50 2.98 27.94 -10.38
CA LYS A 50 2.61 27.98 -8.94
C LYS A 50 3.53 27.19 -8.02
N ARG A 51 4.00 27.88 -6.98
CA ARG A 51 4.99 27.43 -5.99
C ARG A 51 4.31 27.35 -4.61
N ALA A 52 4.28 26.18 -3.99
CA ALA A 52 3.83 26.01 -2.60
C ALA A 52 5.03 25.57 -1.73
N ARG A 53 5.11 26.09 -0.50
CA ARG A 53 6.15 25.73 0.48
C ARG A 53 5.73 24.44 1.19
N VAL A 54 6.61 23.45 1.20
CA VAL A 54 6.45 22.22 1.98
C VAL A 54 7.04 22.48 3.37
N SER A 55 6.26 22.19 4.42
CA SER A 55 6.71 22.24 5.82
C SER A 55 7.40 20.93 6.17
N GLU A 56 8.63 20.97 6.64
CA GLU A 56 9.38 19.80 7.09
C GLU A 56 8.79 19.25 8.40
N VAL A 57 8.57 17.93 8.47
CA VAL A 57 8.24 17.21 9.71
C VAL A 57 9.51 16.46 10.15
N PRO A 58 9.95 16.59 11.41
CA PRO A 58 11.16 15.92 11.89
C PRO A 58 10.96 14.40 11.97
N VAL A 59 11.91 13.67 11.41
CA VAL A 59 12.00 12.20 11.48
C VAL A 59 12.70 11.84 12.80
N HIS A 60 11.95 11.32 13.76
CA HIS A 60 12.51 10.78 15.01
C HIS A 60 12.51 9.26 14.98
N HIS A 61 13.65 8.67 15.36
CA HIS A 61 13.89 7.24 15.47
C HIS A 61 12.89 6.54 16.40
N VAL A 62 12.44 5.35 16.02
CA VAL A 62 11.70 4.46 16.93
C VAL A 62 12.63 3.81 17.92
N GLN A 63 12.33 4.02 19.19
CA GLN A 63 12.64 3.06 20.25
C GLN A 63 11.31 2.39 20.61
N LEU A 64 11.32 1.09 20.91
CA LEU A 64 10.16 0.38 21.45
C LEU A 64 9.87 0.86 22.88
N ASN A 65 8.65 0.65 23.40
CA ASN A 65 8.34 0.90 24.81
C ASN A 65 8.81 -0.30 25.62
N ILE A 66 10.08 -0.63 25.43
CA ILE A 66 10.80 -1.60 26.24
C ILE A 66 11.59 -0.70 27.16
N ASN A 67 11.19 -0.66 28.43
CA ASN A 67 11.90 0.02 29.51
C ASN A 67 13.41 -0.07 29.27
N ALA A 68 13.99 1.05 28.84
CA ALA A 68 15.36 1.11 28.33
C ALA A 68 16.33 1.02 29.50
N SER A 69 16.51 -0.19 30.02
CA SER A 69 17.56 -0.54 30.96
C SER A 69 18.05 -1.93 30.62
N LYS A 70 19.17 -1.97 29.87
CA LYS A 70 20.13 -3.08 29.81
C LYS A 70 19.50 -4.49 29.71
N GLY A 71 19.27 -4.93 28.47
CA GLY A 71 19.03 -6.34 28.12
C GLY A 71 17.89 -7.02 28.87
N SER A 72 16.70 -7.11 28.28
CA SER A 72 15.71 -8.10 28.74
C SER A 72 14.51 -8.23 27.78
N SER A 73 14.20 -9.51 27.53
CA SER A 73 12.95 -10.16 27.13
C SER A 73 11.71 -9.30 26.83
N PHE A 74 11.08 -9.55 25.68
CA PHE A 74 9.64 -9.34 25.49
C PHE A 74 8.88 -10.07 26.62
N SER A 75 7.71 -9.57 27.06
CA SER A 75 6.92 -10.33 28.03
C SER A 75 6.53 -11.68 27.40
N GLU A 76 6.55 -12.76 28.18
CA GLU A 76 6.17 -14.10 27.69
C GLU A 76 4.76 -14.07 27.08
N GLN A 77 3.84 -13.32 27.71
CA GLN A 77 2.50 -13.05 27.19
C GLN A 77 2.50 -12.46 25.78
N TRP A 78 3.41 -11.53 25.48
CA TRP A 78 3.47 -10.90 24.16
C TRP A 78 3.92 -11.88 23.08
N VAL A 79 4.87 -12.76 23.40
CA VAL A 79 5.35 -13.79 22.48
C VAL A 79 4.23 -14.78 22.19
N GLU A 80 3.48 -15.19 23.22
CA GLU A 80 2.33 -16.08 23.08
C GLU A 80 1.22 -15.48 22.21
N GLU A 81 0.87 -14.21 22.43
CA GLU A 81 -0.15 -13.50 21.63
C GLU A 81 0.29 -13.36 20.15
N LEU A 82 1.57 -13.09 19.90
CA LEU A 82 2.13 -13.01 18.55
C LEU A 82 2.10 -14.38 17.84
N VAL A 83 2.50 -15.45 18.52
CA VAL A 83 2.46 -16.81 17.98
C VAL A 83 1.02 -17.21 17.63
N GLN A 84 0.07 -16.99 18.54
CA GLN A 84 -1.36 -17.24 18.29
C GLN A 84 -1.89 -16.43 17.11
N ALA A 85 -1.45 -15.17 16.97
CA ALA A 85 -1.84 -14.33 15.85
C ALA A 85 -1.28 -14.84 14.51
N MET A 86 -0.04 -15.34 14.48
CA MET A 86 0.54 -15.94 13.28
C MET A 86 -0.13 -17.26 12.92
N GLU A 87 -0.49 -18.09 13.90
CA GLU A 87 -1.32 -19.29 13.66
C GLU A 87 -2.68 -18.94 13.07
N ALA A 88 -3.33 -17.87 13.57
CA ALA A 88 -4.60 -17.40 13.04
C ALA A 88 -4.52 -16.82 11.61
N LEU A 89 -3.31 -16.53 11.14
CA LEU A 89 -3.01 -16.06 9.78
C LEU A 89 -2.51 -17.20 8.86
N ASP A 90 -2.70 -18.47 9.27
CA ASP A 90 -2.23 -19.68 8.59
C ASP A 90 -0.70 -19.76 8.42
N MET A 91 0.07 -19.05 9.26
CA MET A 91 1.55 -19.03 9.24
C MET A 91 2.15 -20.06 10.20
N HIS A 92 1.76 -21.34 10.04
CA HIS A 92 2.11 -22.41 10.98
C HIS A 92 3.61 -22.75 11.03
N THR A 93 4.35 -22.51 9.94
CA THR A 93 5.79 -22.82 9.86
C THR A 93 6.65 -21.69 10.39
N GLU A 94 6.17 -20.46 10.28
CA GLU A 94 6.89 -19.24 10.64
C GLU A 94 6.75 -18.90 12.13
N GLN A 95 5.76 -19.51 12.81
CA GLN A 95 5.45 -19.20 14.20
C GLN A 95 6.62 -19.46 15.18
N GLU A 96 7.47 -20.45 14.90
CA GLU A 96 8.66 -20.73 15.72
C GLU A 96 9.63 -19.54 15.71
N TYR A 97 9.66 -18.81 14.59
CA TYR A 97 10.47 -17.61 14.38
C TYR A 97 9.66 -16.33 14.52
N ALA A 98 8.45 -16.38 15.07
CA ALA A 98 7.52 -15.26 15.13
C ALA A 98 8.19 -13.99 15.69
N LEU A 99 8.82 -14.15 16.85
CA LEU A 99 9.52 -13.08 17.54
C LEU A 99 10.70 -12.52 16.72
N ASP A 100 11.50 -13.40 16.11
CA ASP A 100 12.66 -13.01 15.31
C ASP A 100 12.24 -12.27 14.04
N ILE A 101 11.19 -12.75 13.36
CA ILE A 101 10.61 -12.12 12.17
C ILE A 101 10.08 -10.74 12.53
N PHE A 102 9.24 -10.65 13.57
CA PHE A 102 8.63 -9.39 13.97
C PHE A 102 9.66 -8.36 14.42
N THR A 103 10.64 -8.79 15.23
CA THR A 103 11.75 -7.93 15.67
C THR A 103 12.62 -7.51 14.49
N GLY A 104 12.92 -8.44 13.57
CA GLY A 104 13.65 -8.15 12.35
C GLY A 104 12.95 -7.13 11.47
N MET A 105 11.63 -7.26 11.29
CA MET A 105 10.83 -6.24 10.58
C MET A 105 10.89 -4.90 11.29
N LEU A 106 10.73 -4.88 12.61
CA LEU A 106 10.76 -3.65 13.41
C LEU A 106 12.08 -2.89 13.30
N VAL A 107 13.21 -3.60 13.38
CA VAL A 107 14.54 -3.01 13.34
C VAL A 107 14.90 -2.52 11.94
N ASN A 108 14.52 -3.27 10.90
CA ASN A 108 14.94 -2.99 9.53
C ASN A 108 14.05 -1.97 8.80
N GLN A 109 12.86 -1.66 9.31
CA GLN A 109 11.89 -0.80 8.62
C GLN A 109 12.40 0.63 8.38
N SER A 110 13.20 1.18 9.31
CA SER A 110 13.67 2.57 9.23
C SER A 110 14.60 2.78 8.03
N CYS A 111 15.32 1.74 7.58
CA CYS A 111 16.17 1.77 6.40
C CYS A 111 15.38 1.97 5.09
N GLN A 112 14.07 1.78 5.11
CA GLN A 112 13.19 1.81 3.95
C GLN A 112 12.25 3.02 3.92
N THR A 113 12.39 3.92 4.90
CA THR A 113 11.66 5.20 4.91
C THR A 113 12.33 6.23 4.00
N PHE A 114 11.50 7.03 3.33
CA PHE A 114 11.99 8.11 2.47
C PHE A 114 12.12 9.40 3.26
N ARG A 115 13.09 10.25 2.88
CA ARG A 115 13.21 11.62 3.37
C ARG A 115 12.48 12.58 2.43
N ALA A 116 12.12 13.76 2.93
CA ALA A 116 11.50 14.80 2.09
C ALA A 116 12.34 15.18 0.86
N CYS A 117 13.67 15.14 0.98
CA CYS A 117 14.59 15.42 -0.14
C CYS A 117 14.67 14.29 -1.19
N ASP A 118 14.16 13.10 -0.90
CA ASP A 118 14.23 11.93 -1.78
C ASP A 118 13.17 11.95 -2.89
N ILE A 119 12.12 12.76 -2.74
CA ILE A 119 11.07 12.89 -3.77
C ILE A 119 11.58 13.81 -4.88
N PRO A 120 11.71 13.34 -6.13
CA PRO A 120 12.30 14.16 -7.18
C PRO A 120 11.48 15.39 -7.51
N LYS A 121 12.14 16.55 -7.54
CA LYS A 121 11.53 17.83 -7.93
C LYS A 121 10.93 17.82 -9.35
N SER A 122 11.33 16.88 -10.21
CA SER A 122 10.82 16.73 -11.58
C SER A 122 9.46 16.03 -11.66
N VAL A 123 9.01 15.40 -10.58
CA VAL A 123 7.70 14.74 -10.50
C VAL A 123 6.89 15.47 -9.44
N THR A 124 5.80 16.10 -9.86
CA THR A 124 4.93 16.80 -8.91
C THR A 124 4.16 15.79 -8.05
N ALA A 125 3.73 16.21 -6.86
CA ALA A 125 2.88 15.39 -6.01
C ALA A 125 1.62 14.94 -6.77
N GLU A 126 1.03 15.84 -7.55
CA GLU A 126 -0.15 15.57 -8.39
C GLU A 126 0.10 14.49 -9.46
N MET A 127 1.22 14.57 -10.18
CA MET A 127 1.61 13.54 -11.15
C MET A 127 1.73 12.16 -10.49
N ARG A 128 2.36 12.11 -9.30
CA ARG A 128 2.47 10.87 -8.53
C ARG A 128 1.09 10.36 -8.09
N THR A 129 0.21 11.23 -7.61
CA THR A 129 -1.15 10.85 -7.20
C THR A 129 -1.91 10.23 -8.38
N VAL A 130 -1.88 10.84 -9.57
CA VAL A 130 -2.53 10.30 -10.78
C VAL A 130 -1.92 8.95 -11.17
N LEU A 131 -0.59 8.83 -11.11
CA LEU A 131 0.13 7.61 -11.48
C LEU A 131 -0.16 6.45 -10.51
N VAL A 132 -0.16 6.71 -9.20
CA VAL A 132 -0.47 5.70 -8.17
C VAL A 132 -1.95 5.32 -8.24
N ASP A 133 -2.86 6.27 -8.45
CA ASP A 133 -4.28 5.96 -8.64
C ASP A 133 -4.50 5.05 -9.85
N TRP A 134 -3.86 5.33 -10.99
CA TRP A 134 -3.87 4.43 -12.13
C TRP A 134 -3.28 3.05 -11.79
N LEU A 135 -2.18 3.00 -11.03
CA LEU A 135 -1.56 1.75 -10.62
C LEU A 135 -2.50 0.88 -9.77
N VAL A 136 -3.30 1.49 -8.89
CA VAL A 136 -4.36 0.81 -8.13
C VAL A 136 -5.40 0.19 -9.08
N GLN A 137 -5.78 0.88 -10.16
CA GLN A 137 -6.72 0.33 -11.15
C GLN A 137 -6.12 -0.89 -11.88
N VAL A 138 -4.84 -0.81 -12.27
CA VAL A 138 -4.14 -1.89 -12.95
C VAL A 138 -3.98 -3.10 -12.04
N HIS A 139 -3.55 -2.87 -10.80
CA HIS A 139 -3.44 -3.87 -9.75
C HIS A 139 -4.76 -4.64 -9.56
N GLU A 140 -5.86 -3.91 -9.39
CA GLU A 140 -7.21 -4.49 -9.24
C GLU A 140 -7.69 -5.25 -10.48
N TYR A 141 -7.37 -4.76 -11.68
CA TYR A 141 -7.76 -5.42 -12.92
C TYR A 141 -7.05 -6.76 -13.11
N LEU A 142 -5.77 -6.81 -12.75
CA LEU A 142 -4.96 -8.03 -12.82
C LEU A 142 -5.26 -8.99 -11.66
N GLY A 143 -5.92 -8.53 -10.60
CA GLY A 143 -6.30 -9.36 -9.45
C GLY A 143 -5.09 -9.79 -8.62
N LEU A 144 -4.13 -8.88 -8.47
CA LEU A 144 -2.89 -9.10 -7.72
C LEU A 144 -3.12 -8.91 -6.21
N GLU A 145 -2.25 -9.49 -5.40
CA GLU A 145 -2.25 -9.34 -3.94
C GLU A 145 -1.89 -7.92 -3.51
N GLU A 146 -2.34 -7.52 -2.32
CA GLU A 146 -2.16 -6.15 -1.82
C GLU A 146 -0.68 -5.82 -1.61
N GLU A 147 0.11 -6.80 -1.16
CA GLU A 147 1.56 -6.72 -1.01
C GLU A 147 2.25 -6.25 -2.29
N THR A 148 1.80 -6.76 -3.45
CA THR A 148 2.33 -6.43 -4.78
C THR A 148 2.17 -4.95 -5.10
N LEU A 149 1.04 -4.32 -4.75
CA LEU A 149 0.82 -2.89 -4.94
C LEU A 149 1.78 -2.06 -4.09
N TYR A 150 1.91 -2.40 -2.81
CA TYR A 150 2.79 -1.68 -1.88
C TYR A 150 4.24 -1.75 -2.32
N LEU A 151 4.71 -2.95 -2.71
CA LEU A 151 6.06 -3.14 -3.23
C LEU A 151 6.27 -2.37 -4.54
N ALA A 152 5.30 -2.38 -5.46
CA ALA A 152 5.40 -1.64 -6.72
C ALA A 152 5.58 -0.13 -6.49
N VAL A 153 4.79 0.47 -5.58
CA VAL A 153 4.90 1.89 -5.22
C VAL A 153 6.24 2.18 -4.51
N TYR A 154 6.69 1.27 -3.64
CA TYR A 154 8.01 1.38 -3.01
C TYR A 154 9.14 1.38 -4.04
N LEU A 155 9.19 0.40 -4.94
CA LEU A 155 10.20 0.30 -5.99
C LEU A 155 10.18 1.51 -6.92
N MET A 156 9.00 2.03 -7.25
CA MET A 156 8.84 3.24 -8.05
C MET A 156 9.48 4.45 -7.35
N ASN A 157 9.19 4.66 -6.07
CA ASN A 157 9.78 5.74 -5.27
C ASN A 157 11.30 5.56 -5.11
N SER A 158 11.77 4.35 -4.84
CA SER A 158 13.19 4.00 -4.71
C SER A 158 13.95 4.28 -6.00
N TYR A 159 13.38 3.94 -7.15
CA TYR A 159 13.98 4.24 -8.45
C TYR A 159 14.06 5.75 -8.69
N MET A 160 12.98 6.47 -8.42
CA MET A 160 12.89 7.92 -8.56
C MET A 160 13.91 8.65 -7.67
N LYS A 161 14.16 8.15 -6.45
CA LYS A 161 15.18 8.69 -5.53
C LYS A 161 16.58 8.69 -6.13
N VAL A 162 16.96 7.65 -6.87
CA VAL A 162 18.32 7.47 -7.41
C VAL A 162 18.46 7.80 -8.89
N HIS A 163 17.35 8.04 -9.60
CA HIS A 163 17.35 8.28 -11.03
C HIS A 163 16.30 9.32 -11.46
N LYS A 164 16.76 10.33 -12.22
CA LYS A 164 15.86 11.28 -12.87
C LYS A 164 15.16 10.62 -14.04
N ILE A 165 13.84 10.73 -14.08
CA ILE A 165 13.00 10.20 -15.16
C ILE A 165 12.20 11.32 -15.84
N HIS A 166 12.02 11.20 -17.15
CA HIS A 166 11.14 12.09 -17.90
C HIS A 166 9.68 11.73 -17.62
N THR A 167 8.82 12.75 -17.54
CA THR A 167 7.38 12.61 -17.27
C THR A 167 6.70 11.64 -18.23
N ALA A 168 7.07 11.66 -19.51
CA ALA A 168 6.57 10.76 -20.55
C ALA A 168 6.85 9.26 -20.27
N LEU A 169 7.81 8.92 -19.41
CA LEU A 169 8.17 7.53 -19.09
C LEU A 169 7.64 7.08 -17.72
N LEU A 170 6.87 7.92 -17.01
CA LEU A 170 6.37 7.60 -15.67
C LEU A 170 5.42 6.39 -15.68
N GLN A 171 4.52 6.31 -16.66
CA GLN A 171 3.61 5.17 -16.78
C GLN A 171 4.37 3.85 -17.04
N LEU A 172 5.38 3.89 -17.93
CA LEU A 172 6.26 2.75 -18.18
C LEU A 172 7.04 2.32 -16.94
N LEU A 173 7.55 3.29 -16.15
CA LEU A 173 8.22 3.02 -14.89
C LEU A 173 7.27 2.31 -13.91
N ALA A 174 6.09 2.87 -13.67
CA ALA A 174 5.12 2.32 -12.73
C ALA A 174 4.67 0.91 -13.13
N ALA A 175 4.36 0.67 -14.41
CA ALA A 175 4.04 -0.67 -14.93
C ALA A 175 5.19 -1.67 -14.75
N SER A 176 6.43 -1.22 -14.99
CA SER A 176 7.61 -2.07 -14.82
C SER A 176 7.89 -2.40 -13.35
N CYS A 177 7.63 -1.46 -12.44
CA CYS A 177 7.71 -1.69 -10.99
C CYS A 177 6.63 -2.68 -10.53
N LEU A 178 5.42 -2.59 -11.05
CA LEU A 178 4.35 -3.57 -10.77
C LEU A 178 4.69 -4.96 -11.32
N PHE A 179 5.27 -5.04 -12.51
CA PHE A 179 5.74 -6.30 -13.08
C PHE A 179 6.82 -6.94 -12.21
N LEU A 180 7.79 -6.14 -11.74
CA LEU A 180 8.83 -6.60 -10.83
C LEU A 180 8.26 -7.05 -9.49
N ALA A 181 7.35 -6.28 -8.90
CA ALA A 181 6.68 -6.66 -7.66
C ALA A 181 5.89 -7.96 -7.83
N SER A 182 5.21 -8.14 -8.97
CA SER A 182 4.47 -9.36 -9.26
C SER A 182 5.39 -10.59 -9.31
N LYS A 183 6.62 -10.45 -9.82
CA LYS A 183 7.60 -11.55 -9.82
C LYS A 183 8.12 -11.93 -8.44
N ILE A 184 7.95 -11.05 -7.45
CA ILE A 184 8.42 -11.25 -6.07
C ILE A 184 7.30 -11.86 -5.24
N GLU A 185 6.09 -11.30 -5.35
CA GLU A 185 4.97 -11.63 -4.46
C GLU A 185 3.99 -12.66 -5.04
N GLU A 186 3.87 -12.75 -6.38
CA GLU A 186 2.81 -13.54 -7.01
C GLU A 186 3.27 -14.92 -7.43
N SER A 187 2.38 -15.91 -7.23
CA SER A 187 2.54 -17.23 -7.84
C SER A 187 2.23 -17.21 -9.35
N LEU A 188 1.32 -16.34 -9.78
CA LEU A 188 0.88 -16.20 -11.17
C LEU A 188 1.19 -14.79 -11.66
N ILE A 189 2.31 -14.67 -12.37
CA ILE A 189 2.82 -13.40 -12.85
C ILE A 189 2.08 -13.01 -14.14
N PRO A 190 1.58 -11.76 -14.26
CA PRO A 190 0.93 -11.30 -15.49
C PRO A 190 1.89 -11.30 -16.68
N GLU A 191 1.38 -11.54 -17.87
CA GLU A 191 2.22 -11.49 -19.06
C GLU A 191 2.60 -10.03 -19.40
N PRO A 192 3.82 -9.79 -19.95
CA PRO A 192 4.20 -8.45 -20.41
C PRO A 192 3.21 -7.81 -21.39
N ALA A 193 2.51 -8.63 -22.18
CA ALA A 193 1.50 -8.15 -23.12
C ALA A 193 0.27 -7.57 -22.41
N GLU A 194 -0.14 -8.15 -21.27
CA GLU A 194 -1.25 -7.62 -20.47
C GLU A 194 -0.89 -6.24 -19.91
N LEU A 195 0.34 -6.05 -19.44
CA LEU A 195 0.80 -4.74 -18.95
C LEU A 195 0.92 -3.69 -20.07
N CYS A 196 1.38 -4.09 -21.27
CA CYS A 196 1.36 -3.22 -22.45
C CYS A 196 -0.08 -2.76 -22.78
N PHE A 197 -1.02 -3.71 -22.76
CA PHE A 197 -2.44 -3.41 -22.97
C PHE A 197 -2.99 -2.43 -21.93
N MET A 198 -2.62 -2.57 -20.65
CA MET A 198 -3.01 -1.63 -19.59
C MET A 198 -2.44 -0.22 -19.75
N MET A 199 -1.37 -0.08 -20.54
CA MET A 199 -0.79 1.20 -20.97
C MET A 199 -1.31 1.64 -22.35
N GLU A 200 -2.42 1.09 -22.82
CA GLU A 200 -3.01 1.38 -24.14
C GLU A 200 -2.03 1.16 -25.29
N ASP A 201 -1.12 0.17 -25.14
CA ASP A 201 -0.05 -0.15 -26.09
C ASP A 201 0.88 1.05 -26.42
N ALA A 202 0.92 2.07 -25.55
CA ALA A 202 1.83 3.21 -25.69
C ALA A 202 3.31 2.81 -25.63
N PHE A 203 3.61 1.65 -25.03
CA PHE A 203 4.95 1.08 -24.91
C PHE A 203 4.96 -0.39 -25.31
N SER A 204 6.01 -0.78 -26.04
CA SER A 204 6.23 -2.15 -26.46
C SER A 204 6.75 -3.04 -25.31
N LYS A 205 6.53 -4.36 -25.43
CA LYS A 205 7.13 -5.37 -24.54
C LYS A 205 8.66 -5.19 -24.40
N LYS A 206 9.34 -4.79 -25.47
CA LYS A 206 10.80 -4.57 -25.45
C LYS A 206 11.18 -3.39 -24.56
N GLU A 207 10.37 -2.33 -24.55
CA GLU A 207 10.59 -1.16 -23.70
C GLU A 207 10.30 -1.48 -22.24
N LEU A 208 9.23 -2.22 -21.96
CA LEU A 208 8.92 -2.73 -20.61
C LEU A 208 10.10 -3.52 -20.03
N LEU A 209 10.58 -4.53 -20.76
CA LEU A 209 11.73 -5.36 -20.32
C LEU A 209 13.06 -4.58 -20.27
N LYS A 210 13.19 -3.48 -21.02
CA LYS A 210 14.35 -2.59 -20.92
C LYS A 210 14.27 -1.73 -19.67
N MET A 211 13.09 -1.19 -19.34
CA MET A 211 12.86 -0.43 -18.12
C MET A 211 13.05 -1.31 -16.88
N GLU A 212 12.50 -2.53 -16.89
CA GLU A 212 12.72 -3.54 -15.84
C GLU A 212 14.21 -3.73 -15.51
N ARG A 213 15.03 -4.05 -16.52
CA ARG A 213 16.48 -4.22 -16.34
C ARG A 213 17.16 -2.96 -15.81
N LYS A 214 16.67 -1.78 -16.20
CA LYS A 214 17.18 -0.49 -15.71
C LYS A 214 16.83 -0.29 -14.24
N ILE A 215 15.63 -0.67 -13.80
CA ILE A 215 15.23 -0.61 -12.40
C ILE A 215 16.11 -1.54 -11.56
N LEU A 216 16.21 -2.81 -11.94
CA LEU A 216 17.06 -3.81 -11.25
C LEU A 216 18.51 -3.34 -11.11
N SER A 217 19.09 -2.82 -12.20
CA SER A 217 20.47 -2.31 -12.19
C SER A 217 20.64 -1.09 -11.30
N ARG A 218 19.68 -0.15 -11.29
CA ARG A 218 19.78 1.08 -10.47
C ARG A 218 19.55 0.81 -8.99
N LEU A 219 18.69 -0.14 -8.67
CA LEU A 219 18.43 -0.58 -7.30
C LEU A 219 19.41 -1.66 -6.81
N LYS A 220 20.38 -2.08 -7.65
CA LYS A 220 21.36 -3.12 -7.31
C LYS A 220 20.71 -4.42 -6.81
N PHE A 221 19.54 -4.76 -7.35
CA PHE A 221 18.72 -5.90 -6.92
C PHE A 221 18.27 -5.86 -5.44
N GLU A 222 18.36 -4.71 -4.76
CA GLU A 222 17.75 -4.49 -3.45
C GLU A 222 16.25 -4.20 -3.63
N LEU A 223 15.46 -5.27 -3.70
CA LEU A 223 14.02 -5.22 -3.97
C LEU A 223 13.15 -5.52 -2.75
N HIS A 224 13.78 -5.80 -1.60
CA HIS A 224 13.05 -6.12 -0.38
C HIS A 224 12.28 -4.89 0.12
N TYR A 225 11.09 -5.11 0.65
CA TYR A 225 10.26 -4.10 1.31
C TYR A 225 9.63 -4.71 2.57
N ILE A 226 9.54 -3.93 3.65
CA ILE A 226 8.83 -4.31 4.87
C ILE A 226 7.42 -3.78 4.74
N HIS A 227 6.49 -4.71 4.50
CA HIS A 227 5.13 -4.35 4.17
C HIS A 227 4.39 -3.86 5.42
N PRO A 228 3.76 -2.67 5.38
CA PRO A 228 2.92 -2.21 6.48
C PRO A 228 1.69 -3.11 6.66
N LEU A 229 1.28 -3.85 5.61
CA LEU A 229 0.25 -4.87 5.66
C LEU A 229 0.56 -6.01 6.63
N HIS A 230 1.82 -6.46 6.73
CA HIS A 230 2.21 -7.52 7.65
C HIS A 230 2.01 -7.08 9.10
N PHE A 231 2.46 -5.87 9.45
CA PHE A 231 2.19 -5.28 10.77
C PHE A 231 0.68 -5.16 11.01
N LEU A 232 -0.09 -4.67 10.04
CA LEU A 232 -1.53 -4.48 10.21
C LEU A 232 -2.27 -5.80 10.46
N ARG A 233 -1.94 -6.85 9.70
CA ARG A 233 -2.55 -8.20 9.85
C ARG A 233 -2.23 -8.80 11.21
N ILE A 234 -0.96 -8.76 11.63
CA ILE A 234 -0.53 -9.25 12.94
C ILE A 234 -1.25 -8.49 14.06
N LEU A 235 -1.22 -7.16 14.04
CA LEU A 235 -1.86 -6.32 15.07
C LEU A 235 -3.38 -6.53 15.12
N SER A 236 -4.02 -6.69 13.97
CA SER A 236 -5.45 -6.98 13.87
C SER A 236 -5.79 -8.37 14.44
N ALA A 237 -4.95 -9.39 14.19
CA ALA A 237 -5.15 -10.74 14.68
C ALA A 237 -4.97 -10.83 16.20
N VAL A 238 -3.90 -10.22 16.72
CA VAL A 238 -3.67 -10.04 18.18
C VAL A 238 -4.86 -9.36 18.84
N GLY A 239 -5.30 -8.24 18.27
CA GLY A 239 -6.42 -7.47 18.77
C GLY A 239 -7.79 -8.08 18.51
N LYS A 240 -7.84 -9.28 17.88
CA LYS A 240 -9.07 -9.97 17.46
C LYS A 240 -10.07 -9.03 16.77
N CYS A 241 -9.54 -8.11 15.97
CA CYS A 241 -10.31 -7.04 15.40
C CYS A 241 -11.27 -7.60 14.33
N PRO A 242 -12.54 -7.14 14.29
CA PRO A 242 -13.48 -7.55 13.25
C PRO A 242 -12.95 -7.22 11.85
N MET A 243 -13.25 -8.08 10.86
CA MET A 243 -12.81 -7.89 9.46
C MET A 243 -13.14 -6.51 8.88
N LYS A 244 -14.25 -5.90 9.30
CA LYS A 244 -14.62 -4.54 8.87
C LYS A 244 -13.62 -3.49 9.35
N ILE A 245 -13.09 -3.63 10.57
CA ILE A 245 -12.04 -2.75 11.11
C ILE A 245 -10.76 -2.95 10.31
N LEU A 246 -10.39 -4.19 10.02
CA LEU A 246 -9.23 -4.50 9.20
C LEU A 246 -9.33 -3.87 7.81
N TYR A 247 -10.45 -4.05 7.09
CA TYR A 247 -10.63 -3.42 5.78
C TYR A 247 -10.66 -1.90 5.84
N LEU A 248 -11.22 -1.30 6.90
CA LEU A 248 -11.20 0.14 7.08
C LEU A 248 -9.78 0.66 7.35
N ALA A 249 -8.97 -0.07 8.12
CA ALA A 249 -7.57 0.25 8.34
C ALA A 249 -6.75 0.09 7.06
N MET A 250 -6.95 -1.00 6.29
CA MET A 250 -6.34 -1.18 4.98
C MET A 250 -6.68 -0.03 4.03
N TYR A 251 -7.94 0.42 4.01
CA TYR A 251 -8.36 1.59 3.23
C TYR A 251 -7.59 2.85 3.61
N PHE A 252 -7.52 3.20 4.90
CA PHE A 252 -6.78 4.38 5.36
C PHE A 252 -5.29 4.31 5.02
N MET A 253 -4.70 3.12 5.17
CA MET A 253 -3.29 2.89 4.87
C MET A 253 -3.01 2.95 3.36
N GLU A 254 -3.88 2.40 2.51
CA GLU A 254 -3.70 2.40 1.06
C GLU A 254 -3.82 3.82 0.49
N LEU A 255 -4.68 4.66 1.08
CA LEU A 255 -4.76 6.08 0.73
C LEU A 255 -3.45 6.84 0.95
N THR A 256 -2.61 6.41 1.91
CA THR A 256 -1.28 7.03 2.10
C THR A 256 -0.33 6.78 0.93
N LEU A 257 -0.58 5.78 0.07
CA LEU A 257 0.22 5.56 -1.14
C LEU A 257 0.04 6.72 -2.14
N LEU A 258 -1.09 7.41 -2.11
CA LEU A 258 -1.36 8.57 -2.98
C LEU A 258 -0.70 9.85 -2.46
N GLU A 259 -0.43 9.93 -1.15
CA GLU A 259 0.19 11.07 -0.48
C GLU A 259 1.71 10.90 -0.41
N ALA A 260 2.47 11.93 -0.76
CA ALA A 260 3.94 11.82 -0.78
C ALA A 260 4.52 11.69 0.64
N ASP A 261 3.88 12.35 1.61
CA ASP A 261 4.20 12.30 3.03
C ASP A 261 4.09 10.88 3.60
N GLY A 262 3.20 10.04 3.03
CA GLY A 262 3.02 8.66 3.47
C GLY A 262 4.28 7.80 3.32
N ALA A 263 5.12 8.09 2.31
CA ALA A 263 6.39 7.40 2.10
C ALA A 263 7.46 7.72 3.16
N MET A 264 7.26 8.77 3.95
CA MET A 264 8.18 9.19 5.02
C MET A 264 7.83 8.58 6.38
N ILE A 265 6.69 7.90 6.48
CA ILE A 265 6.22 7.29 7.72
C ILE A 265 6.67 5.82 7.74
N GLU A 266 7.12 5.36 8.90
CA GLU A 266 7.52 3.97 9.08
C GLU A 266 6.34 3.00 8.91
N PRO A 267 6.56 1.82 8.31
CA PRO A 267 5.52 0.80 8.11
C PRO A 267 4.72 0.43 9.36
N ALA A 268 5.36 0.23 10.52
CA ALA A 268 4.67 -0.10 11.76
C ALA A 268 3.82 1.07 12.30
N LEU A 269 4.25 2.32 12.11
CA LEU A 269 3.47 3.51 12.46
C LEU A 269 2.28 3.70 11.51
N LEU A 270 2.42 3.38 10.22
CA LEU A 270 1.31 3.35 9.27
C LEU A 270 0.26 2.32 9.71
N ALA A 271 0.67 1.09 10.00
CA ALA A 271 -0.23 0.03 10.44
C ALA A 271 -0.96 0.40 11.75
N THR A 272 -0.20 0.86 12.74
CA THR A 272 -0.72 1.27 14.06
C THR A 272 -1.66 2.47 13.96
N GLY A 273 -1.27 3.49 13.19
CA GLY A 273 -2.08 4.68 12.93
C GLY A 273 -3.39 4.35 12.24
N ALA A 274 -3.34 3.50 11.22
CA ALA A 274 -4.50 3.07 10.46
C ALA A 274 -5.48 2.25 11.31
N LEU A 275 -4.98 1.29 12.10
CA LEU A 275 -5.82 0.46 12.96
C LEU A 275 -6.48 1.30 14.07
N SER A 276 -5.71 2.16 14.73
CA SER A 276 -6.22 3.05 15.77
C SER A 276 -7.25 4.05 15.22
N LEU A 277 -7.03 4.59 14.00
CA LEU A 277 -7.99 5.46 13.34
C LEU A 277 -9.28 4.70 12.99
N ALA A 278 -9.16 3.49 12.44
CA ALA A 278 -10.30 2.64 12.08
C ALA A 278 -11.16 2.29 13.31
N GLN A 279 -10.54 1.93 14.44
CA GLN A 279 -11.25 1.70 15.70
C GLN A 279 -11.96 2.97 16.19
N ARG A 280 -11.28 4.12 16.21
CA ARG A 280 -11.88 5.40 16.64
C ARG A 280 -13.11 5.77 15.81
N VAL A 281 -12.99 5.71 14.49
CA VAL A 281 -14.07 6.03 13.55
C VAL A 281 -15.23 5.04 13.68
N SER A 282 -14.93 3.78 13.99
CA SER A 282 -15.94 2.74 14.20
C SER A 282 -16.67 2.85 15.54
N LEU A 283 -15.97 3.25 16.60
CA LEU A 283 -16.57 3.58 17.90
C LEU A 283 -17.54 4.75 17.78
N GLU A 284 -17.13 5.83 17.11
CA GLU A 284 -17.96 7.02 16.92
C GLU A 284 -19.22 6.75 16.10
N SER A 285 -19.18 5.77 15.19
CA SER A 285 -20.34 5.35 14.40
C SER A 285 -21.22 4.31 15.08
N GLY A 286 -20.85 3.86 16.28
CA GLY A 286 -21.57 2.81 17.02
C GLY A 286 -21.42 1.41 16.44
N PHE A 287 -20.45 1.20 15.53
CA PHE A 287 -20.16 -0.12 14.98
C PHE A 287 -19.32 -0.98 15.94
N LEU A 288 -18.44 -0.35 16.72
CA LEU A 288 -17.61 -1.01 17.71
C LEU A 288 -18.01 -0.52 19.10
N THR A 289 -18.05 -1.43 20.08
CA THR A 289 -18.20 -1.06 21.49
C THR A 289 -16.84 -0.84 22.16
N ILE A 290 -16.84 -0.14 23.30
CA ILE A 290 -15.59 0.09 24.07
C ILE A 290 -14.95 -1.26 24.46
N ASP A 291 -15.76 -2.25 24.81
CA ASP A 291 -15.29 -3.58 25.22
C ASP A 291 -14.65 -4.38 24.07
N GLU A 292 -15.01 -4.08 22.82
CA GLU A 292 -14.42 -4.68 21.62
C GLU A 292 -13.22 -3.89 21.09
N THR A 293 -12.85 -2.79 21.75
CA THR A 293 -11.73 -1.95 21.31
C THR A 293 -10.43 -2.54 21.81
N TRP A 294 -9.54 -2.89 20.88
CA TRP A 294 -8.20 -3.32 21.26
C TRP A 294 -7.34 -2.10 21.65
N HIS A 295 -7.11 -1.94 22.95
CA HIS A 295 -6.27 -0.88 23.52
C HIS A 295 -4.77 -1.21 23.54
N GLY A 296 -4.39 -2.45 23.22
CA GLY A 296 -3.01 -2.92 23.28
C GLY A 296 -2.08 -2.26 22.26
N VAL A 297 -2.58 -1.71 21.15
CA VAL A 297 -1.74 -1.17 20.06
C VAL A 297 -0.69 -0.17 20.55
N GLN A 298 -1.08 0.72 21.47
CA GLN A 298 -0.20 1.77 22.02
C GLN A 298 0.78 1.23 23.06
N GLN A 299 0.53 0.06 23.63
CA GLN A 299 1.44 -0.63 24.52
C GLN A 299 2.54 -1.38 23.73
N TRP A 300 2.24 -1.77 22.49
CA TRP A 300 3.12 -2.56 21.62
C TRP A 300 4.25 -1.74 20.99
N PHE A 301 4.01 -0.45 20.76
CA PHE A 301 4.98 0.45 20.14
C PHE A 301 5.13 1.74 20.93
N SER A 302 6.35 2.25 21.10
CA SER A 302 6.65 3.53 21.77
C SER A 302 6.44 4.74 20.86
N TYR A 303 5.38 4.74 20.06
CA TYR A 303 5.06 5.92 19.28
C TYR A 303 4.50 7.00 20.20
N SER A 304 5.07 8.20 20.13
CA SER A 304 4.50 9.34 20.83
C SER A 304 3.10 9.64 20.32
N ASP A 305 2.23 10.16 21.19
CA ASP A 305 0.87 10.58 20.81
C ASP A 305 0.90 11.59 19.65
N ALA A 306 1.95 12.41 19.57
CA ALA A 306 2.16 13.36 18.47
C ALA A 306 2.40 12.65 17.13
N GLN A 307 3.26 11.62 17.09
CA GLN A 307 3.52 10.83 15.88
C GLN A 307 2.27 10.10 15.42
N LEU A 308 1.55 9.46 16.34
CA LEU A 308 0.31 8.75 16.03
C LEU A 308 -0.75 9.72 15.50
N THR A 309 -0.94 10.85 16.16
CA THR A 309 -1.91 11.88 15.75
C THR A 309 -1.56 12.46 14.38
N SER A 310 -0.28 12.69 14.08
CA SER A 310 0.17 13.16 12.77
C SER A 310 -0.17 12.16 11.66
N CYS A 311 0.13 10.87 11.88
CA CYS A 311 -0.20 9.77 10.97
C CYS A 311 -1.72 9.66 10.73
N GLN A 312 -2.51 9.70 11.81
CA GLN A 312 -3.97 9.68 11.75
C GLN A 312 -4.54 10.87 10.98
N ASN A 313 -4.01 12.08 11.21
CA ASN A 313 -4.43 13.27 10.48
C ASN A 313 -4.08 13.17 8.99
N LEU A 314 -2.93 12.61 8.62
CA LEU A 314 -2.60 12.37 7.21
C LEU A 314 -3.66 11.46 6.56
N MET A 315 -3.95 10.31 7.17
CA MET A 315 -4.94 9.34 6.68
C MET A 315 -6.35 9.93 6.61
N ALA A 316 -6.77 10.62 7.67
CA ALA A 316 -8.07 11.28 7.72
C ALA A 316 -8.22 12.32 6.60
N ARG A 317 -7.20 13.17 6.38
CA ARG A 317 -7.20 14.16 5.30
C ARG A 317 -7.27 13.48 3.93
N ALA A 318 -6.49 12.43 3.71
CA ALA A 318 -6.50 11.67 2.46
C ALA A 318 -7.89 11.05 2.20
N ALA A 319 -8.51 10.46 3.22
CA ALA A 319 -9.82 9.81 3.11
C ALA A 319 -10.96 10.80 2.81
N LEU A 320 -10.91 11.99 3.41
CA LEU A 320 -11.88 13.05 3.13
C LEU A 320 -11.73 13.59 1.70
N ARG A 321 -10.50 13.75 1.22
CA ARG A 321 -10.22 14.19 -0.15
C ARG A 321 -10.62 13.14 -1.19
N ALA A 322 -10.47 11.85 -0.88
CA ALA A 322 -10.79 10.74 -1.78
C ALA A 322 -12.25 10.78 -2.31
N VAL A 323 -13.19 11.36 -1.54
CA VAL A 323 -14.58 11.53 -1.98
C VAL A 323 -14.71 12.61 -3.07
N SER A 324 -13.92 13.67 -2.96
CA SER A 324 -13.95 14.86 -3.82
C SER A 324 -13.01 14.83 -5.03
N LEU A 325 -11.92 14.07 -4.96
CA LEU A 325 -10.87 14.04 -5.98
C LEU A 325 -11.33 13.26 -7.23
N GLU A 326 -10.73 13.57 -8.39
CA GLU A 326 -10.92 12.77 -9.61
C GLU A 326 -10.31 11.36 -9.49
N ASN A 327 -9.26 11.23 -8.68
CA ASN A 327 -8.52 9.98 -8.44
C ASN A 327 -9.23 9.16 -7.35
N LYS A 328 -10.24 8.37 -7.76
CA LYS A 328 -11.15 7.63 -6.87
C LYS A 328 -10.88 6.12 -6.81
N SER A 329 -9.76 5.64 -7.33
CA SER A 329 -9.55 4.21 -7.54
C SER A 329 -9.52 3.43 -6.23
N THR A 330 -8.79 3.91 -5.23
CA THR A 330 -8.80 3.34 -3.87
C THR A 330 -10.20 3.43 -3.25
N TRP A 331 -10.90 4.55 -3.41
CA TRP A 331 -12.27 4.69 -2.88
C TRP A 331 -13.22 3.66 -3.49
N HIS A 332 -13.18 3.48 -4.81
CA HIS A 332 -13.99 2.49 -5.53
C HIS A 332 -13.65 1.06 -5.12
N LYS A 333 -12.37 0.72 -5.01
CA LYS A 333 -11.89 -0.59 -4.54
C LYS A 333 -12.52 -0.98 -3.20
N TYR A 334 -12.47 -0.09 -2.21
CA TYR A 334 -13.01 -0.35 -0.87
C TYR A 334 -14.52 -0.09 -0.72
N SER A 335 -15.17 0.44 -1.76
CA SER A 335 -16.64 0.57 -1.80
C SER A 335 -17.34 -0.74 -2.16
N ARG A 336 -16.58 -1.72 -2.68
CA ARG A 336 -17.12 -3.01 -3.12
C ARG A 336 -17.58 -3.87 -1.95
N PRO A 337 -18.60 -4.73 -2.14
CA PRO A 337 -19.08 -5.66 -1.11
C PRO A 337 -18.00 -6.59 -0.55
N GLN A 338 -17.03 -7.00 -1.38
CA GLN A 338 -15.89 -7.84 -0.98
C GLN A 338 -15.02 -7.19 0.10
N LYS A 339 -14.98 -5.85 0.14
CA LYS A 339 -14.26 -5.05 1.16
C LYS A 339 -15.24 -4.41 2.15
N LEU A 340 -16.46 -4.96 2.26
CA LEU A 340 -17.54 -4.52 3.15
C LEU A 340 -17.99 -3.06 2.98
N GLY A 341 -17.72 -2.45 1.83
CA GLY A 341 -18.15 -1.08 1.51
C GLY A 341 -17.62 -0.03 2.50
N VAL A 342 -16.46 -0.27 3.12
CA VAL A 342 -15.92 0.55 4.21
C VAL A 342 -15.67 2.01 3.82
N SER A 343 -15.32 2.27 2.55
CA SER A 343 -15.07 3.64 2.06
C SER A 343 -16.34 4.47 1.88
N SER A 344 -17.50 3.82 1.72
CA SER A 344 -18.83 4.44 1.60
C SER A 344 -19.71 4.22 2.84
N GLY A 345 -19.17 3.61 3.89
CA GLY A 345 -19.92 3.25 5.09
C GLY A 345 -20.26 4.44 5.98
N PRO A 346 -21.22 4.28 6.92
CA PRO A 346 -21.64 5.34 7.85
C PRO A 346 -20.51 5.82 8.76
N SER A 347 -19.49 4.99 8.98
CA SER A 347 -18.30 5.37 9.73
C SER A 347 -17.55 6.55 9.09
N MET A 348 -17.55 6.64 7.76
CA MET A 348 -16.92 7.76 7.05
C MET A 348 -17.71 9.08 7.15
N THR A 349 -19.05 9.01 7.26
CA THR A 349 -19.91 10.20 7.31
C THR A 349 -20.16 10.69 8.74
N ASN A 350 -20.24 9.77 9.70
CA ASN A 350 -20.72 10.07 11.05
C ASN A 350 -19.60 10.32 12.07
N SER A 351 -18.34 10.15 11.66
CA SER A 351 -17.20 10.37 12.55
C SER A 351 -17.01 11.85 12.88
N LYS A 352 -17.06 12.15 14.18
CA LYS A 352 -16.73 13.47 14.74
C LYS A 352 -15.26 13.80 14.53
N HIS A 353 -14.37 12.80 14.64
CA HIS A 353 -12.95 12.98 14.38
C HIS A 353 -12.69 13.41 12.94
N LEU A 354 -13.25 12.69 11.95
CA LEU A 354 -13.12 13.06 10.54
C LEU A 354 -13.73 14.44 10.26
N ALA A 355 -14.90 14.75 10.84
CA ALA A 355 -15.50 16.08 10.72
C ALA A 355 -14.61 17.20 11.29
N ARG A 356 -13.88 16.94 12.39
CA ARG A 356 -12.90 17.89 12.95
C ARG A 356 -11.73 18.10 12.00
N CYS A 357 -11.17 17.02 11.44
CA CYS A 357 -10.09 17.09 10.45
C CYS A 357 -10.51 17.85 9.18
N MET A 358 -11.78 17.71 8.76
CA MET A 358 -12.35 18.47 7.64
C MET A 358 -12.37 19.98 7.93
N ARG A 359 -12.79 20.40 9.12
CA ARG A 359 -12.82 21.83 9.50
C ARG A 359 -11.42 22.45 9.51
N THR A 360 -10.41 21.71 9.95
CA THR A 360 -9.02 22.18 9.92
C THR A 360 -8.45 22.27 8.50
N LEU A 361 -8.90 21.41 7.58
CA LEU A 361 -8.53 21.47 6.16
C LEU A 361 -9.10 22.71 5.47
N SER A 362 -10.36 23.07 5.74
CA SER A 362 -11.04 24.23 5.13
C SER A 362 -10.44 25.59 5.51
N ILE A 363 -9.60 25.65 6.54
CA ILE A 363 -8.93 26.88 7.00
C ILE A 363 -7.55 27.04 6.30
N GLN A 364 -7.01 25.98 5.69
CA GLN A 364 -5.68 25.95 5.05
C GLN A 364 -5.71 26.05 3.52
N LEU A 365 -6.90 25.98 2.91
CA LEU A 365 -7.16 26.23 1.49
C LEU A 365 -7.65 27.66 1.31
#